data_AF-A0A3B3SYW8-F1
#
_entry.id   AF-A0A3B3SYW8-F1
#
_cell.length_a   1.000
_cell.length_b   1.000
_cell.length_c   1.000
_cell.angle_alpha   90.00
_cell.angle_beta   90.00
_cell.angle_gamma   90.00
#
_symmetry.space_group_name_H-M   'P 1'
#
loop_
_entity.id
_entity.type
_entity.pdbx_description
1 polymer ?
#
loop_
_entity_poly.entity_id
_entity_poly.type
_entity_poly.pdbx_seq_one_letter_code
_entity_poly.pdbx_strand_id
1 'polypeptide(L)' 'PLPGHTDSIVIGVVVFFVLLTLGCLSFLLYRYMCANRGDYRTTGEPAPGEDLQVDYDKEPDDKKEYFI' A
#
# COMPACT_ATOMS: atom_id res chain seq x y z
N PRO A 1 22.46 -7.38 39.93
CA PRO A 1 21.76 -6.44 39.00
C PRO A 1 21.43 -5.13 39.72
N LEU A 2 21.94 -4.00 39.23
CA LEU A 2 21.61 -2.69 39.77
C LEU A 2 20.12 -2.37 39.49
N PRO A 3 19.37 -1.82 40.46
CA PRO A 3 18.00 -1.38 40.23
C PRO A 3 18.02 -0.28 39.15
N GLY A 4 17.33 -0.50 38.03
CA GLY A 4 17.30 0.40 36.86
C GLY A 4 17.88 -0.16 35.56
N HIS A 5 18.70 -1.22 35.61
CA HIS A 5 19.20 -1.86 34.38
C HIS A 5 18.07 -2.62 33.66
N THR A 6 17.26 -3.37 34.40
CA THR A 6 16.11 -4.10 33.85
C THR A 6 15.08 -3.15 33.23
N ASP A 7 14.80 -2.02 33.89
CA ASP A 7 13.83 -1.03 33.40
C ASP A 7 14.30 -0.40 32.09
N SER A 8 15.59 -0.08 31.99
CA SER A 8 16.18 0.48 30.78
C SER A 8 16.12 -0.51 29.61
N ILE A 9 16.34 -1.80 29.86
CA ILE A 9 16.20 -2.86 28.85
C ILE A 9 14.74 -2.96 28.39
N VAL A 10 13.79 -3.00 29.32
CA VAL A 10 12.36 -3.09 29.00
C VAL A 10 11.92 -1.90 28.16
N ILE A 11 12.31 -0.68 28.53
CA ILE A 11 12.01 0.54 27.77
C ILE A 11 12.60 0.45 26.36
N GLY A 12 13.86 0.05 26.23
CA GLY A 12 14.51 -0.10 24.93
C GLY A 12 13.80 -1.10 24.02
N VAL A 13 13.38 -2.24 24.57
CA VAL A 13 12.64 -3.28 23.84
C VAL A 13 11.27 -2.76 23.40
N VAL A 14 10.52 -2.08 24.28
CA VAL A 14 9.21 -1.52 23.95
C VAL A 14 9.33 -0.49 22.83
N VAL A 15 10.28 0.45 22.93
CA VAL A 15 10.52 1.46 21.90
C VAL A 15 10.86 0.80 20.56
N PHE A 16 11.71 -0.23 20.57
CA PHE A 16 12.08 -0.97 19.36
C PHE A 16 10.86 -1.61 18.68
N PHE A 17 10.00 -2.30 19.44
CA PHE A 17 8.78 -2.90 18.89
C PHE A 17 7.78 -1.85 18.37
N VAL A 18 7.64 -0.71 19.04
CA VAL A 18 6.80 0.40 18.56
C VAL A 18 7.33 0.94 17.22
N LEU A 19 8.65 1.16 17.10
CA LEU A 19 9.23 1.63 15.85
C LEU A 19 9.09 0.60 14.72
N LEU A 20 9.29 -0.69 15.01
CA LEU A 20 9.07 -1.75 14.02
C LEU A 20 7.62 -1.80 13.54
N THR A 21 6.66 -1.75 14.45
CA THR A 21 5.23 -1.80 14.09
C THR A 21 4.82 -0.58 13.26
N LEU A 22 5.27 0.62 13.63
CA LEU A 22 5.06 1.84 12.84
C LEU A 22 5.73 1.77 11.47
N GLY A 23 6.94 1.21 11.39
CA GLY A 23 7.67 0.96 10.13
C GLY A 23 6.91 0.00 9.21
N CYS A 24 6.43 -1.13 9.74
CA CYS A 24 5.63 -2.08 8.98
C CYS A 24 4.29 -1.47 8.52
N LEU A 25 3.58 -0.76 9.41
CA LEU A 25 2.31 -0.12 9.08
C LEU A 25 2.49 0.95 8.00
N SER A 26 3.48 1.82 8.15
CA SER A 26 3.78 2.86 7.15
C SER A 26 4.16 2.27 5.80
N PHE A 27 4.97 1.20 5.78
CA PHE A 27 5.30 0.49 4.54
C PHE A 27 4.07 -0.13 3.88
N LEU A 28 3.22 -0.81 4.65
CA LEU A 28 1.98 -1.41 4.15
C LEU A 28 1.01 -0.35 3.62
N LEU A 29 0.83 0.73 4.37
CA LEU A 29 -0.01 1.87 3.96
C LEU A 29 0.53 2.53 2.70
N TYR A 30 1.84 2.76 2.63
CA TYR A 30 2.49 3.31 1.44
C TYR A 30 2.26 2.41 0.23
N ARG A 31 2.52 1.10 0.37
CA ARG A 31 2.27 0.13 -0.70
C ARG A 31 0.80 0.08 -1.09
N TYR A 32 -0.10 0.11 -0.11
CA TYR A 32 -1.54 0.11 -0.32
C TYR A 32 -1.98 1.36 -1.08
N MET A 33 -1.54 2.55 -0.67
CA MET A 33 -1.83 3.80 -1.37
C MET A 33 -1.24 3.83 -2.79
N CYS A 34 -0.01 3.31 -2.97
CA CYS A 34 0.63 3.21 -4.28
C CYS A 34 0.00 2.16 -5.20
N ALA A 35 -0.67 1.14 -4.65
CA ALA A 35 -1.45 0.17 -5.41
C ALA A 35 -2.88 0.68 -5.67
N ASN A 36 -3.44 1.43 -4.74
CA ASN A 36 -4.81 1.96 -4.77
C ASN A 36 -4.84 3.40 -5.31
N ARG A 37 -3.96 3.73 -6.27
CA ARG A 37 -3.82 5.08 -6.87
C ARG A 37 -5.10 5.51 -7.58
N GLY A 38 -6.08 5.98 -6.80
CA GLY A 38 -7.14 6.84 -7.28
C GLY A 38 -8.45 6.19 -7.71
N ASP A 39 -8.73 4.93 -7.37
CA ASP A 39 -10.07 4.35 -7.62
C ASP A 39 -11.14 4.81 -6.61
N TYR A 40 -10.80 5.76 -5.74
CA TYR A 40 -11.77 6.58 -5.01
C TYR A 40 -12.31 7.72 -5.90
N ARG A 41 -12.52 7.45 -7.20
CA ARG A 41 -13.36 8.32 -8.04
C ARG A 41 -14.74 8.31 -7.41
N THR A 42 -15.10 9.41 -6.79
CA THR A 42 -16.49 9.70 -6.45
C THR A 42 -17.32 9.50 -7.72
N THR A 43 -18.27 8.56 -7.69
CA THR A 43 -19.32 8.33 -8.68
C THR A 43 -19.84 9.65 -9.29
N GLY A 44 -20.09 9.76 -10.60
CA GLY A 44 -20.21 8.71 -11.59
C GLY A 44 -20.15 9.24 -13.02
N GLU A 45 -20.14 8.28 -13.94
CA GLU A 45 -19.71 8.34 -15.35
C GLU A 45 -18.18 8.39 -15.53
N PRO A 46 -17.55 7.33 -16.09
CA PRO A 46 -16.31 7.56 -16.82
C PRO A 46 -16.60 8.66 -17.86
N ALA A 47 -15.72 9.67 -17.99
CA ALA A 47 -15.91 10.63 -19.06
C ALA A 47 -16.02 9.84 -20.37
N PRO A 48 -17.02 10.10 -21.23
CA PRO A 48 -17.14 9.36 -22.48
C PRO A 48 -15.86 9.57 -23.29
N GLY A 49 -15.01 8.54 -23.36
CA GLY A 49 -13.65 8.61 -23.94
C GLY A 49 -12.49 8.64 -22.94
N GLU A 50 -12.66 8.23 -21.67
CA GLU A 50 -11.53 7.95 -20.78
C GLU A 50 -11.03 6.53 -21.02
N ASP A 51 -10.17 6.44 -22.03
CA ASP A 51 -9.40 5.29 -22.46
C ASP A 51 -8.79 4.59 -21.24
N LEU A 52 -9.09 3.30 -21.07
CA LEU A 52 -8.39 2.40 -20.17
C LEU A 52 -6.96 2.15 -20.67
N GLN A 53 -6.13 3.19 -20.64
CA GLN A 53 -4.67 3.14 -20.60
C GLN A 53 -4.34 3.75 -19.24
N VAL A 54 -3.86 3.02 -18.23
CA VAL A 54 -2.57 2.36 -18.19
C VAL A 54 -2.61 1.38 -17.01
N ASP A 55 -2.83 0.09 -17.26
CA ASP A 55 -2.37 -0.97 -16.36
C ASP A 55 -1.28 -1.77 -17.09
N TYR A 56 -0.16 -1.07 -17.34
CA TYR A 56 0.99 -1.57 -18.11
C TYR A 56 1.92 -2.45 -17.26
N ASP A 57 1.38 -3.24 -16.32
CA ASP A 57 2.12 -4.31 -15.67
C ASP A 57 1.31 -5.61 -15.52
N LYS A 58 0.17 -5.69 -16.20
CA LYS A 58 -0.61 -6.92 -16.24
C LYS A 58 -0.90 -7.28 -17.69
N GLU A 59 0.10 -7.86 -18.34
CA GLU A 59 -0.04 -8.53 -19.62
C GLU A 59 -1.30 -9.40 -19.64
N PRO A 60 -2.31 -9.08 -20.49
CA PRO A 60 -3.31 -10.04 -20.89
C PRO A 60 -2.95 -10.47 -22.30
N ASP A 61 -2.37 -11.66 -22.35
CA ASP A 61 -2.29 -12.55 -23.48
C ASP A 61 -3.45 -12.34 -24.48
N ASP A 62 -3.05 -11.93 -25.69
CA ASP A 62 -3.59 -12.29 -26.98
C ASP A 62 -5.12 -12.22 -27.27
N LYS A 63 -5.43 -11.41 -28.30
CA LYS A 63 -6.28 -11.77 -29.46
C LYS A 63 -7.78 -12.00 -29.21
N LYS A 64 -8.61 -11.03 -29.63
CA LYS A 64 -9.44 -11.09 -30.86
C LYS A 64 -10.50 -9.98 -30.87
N GLU A 65 -10.33 -9.09 -31.82
CA GLU A 65 -11.33 -8.13 -32.29
C GLU A 65 -12.41 -8.89 -33.08
N TYR A 66 -13.69 -8.71 -32.72
CA TYR A 66 -14.81 -8.99 -33.61
C TYR A 66 -15.80 -7.82 -33.51
N PHE A 67 -15.88 -7.06 -34.59
CA PHE A 67 -16.94 -6.08 -34.82
C PHE A 67 -18.26 -6.81 -35.09
N ILE A 68 -19.34 -6.32 -34.49
CA ILE A 68 -20.73 -6.56 -34.90
C ILE A 68 -21.33 -5.19 -35.22
#